data_AF-A0A4Q0SC72-F1
#
_entry.id   AF-A0A4Q0SC72-F1
#
_cell.length_a   1.000
_cell.length_b   1.000
_cell.length_c   1.000
_cell.angle_alpha   90.00
_cell.angle_beta   90.00
_cell.angle_gamma   90.00
#
_symmetry.space_group_name_H-M   'P 1'
#
loop_
_entity.id
_entity.type
_entity.pdbx_description
1 polymer ?
#
loop_
_entity_poly.entity_id
_entity_poly.type
_entity_poly.pdbx_seq_one_letter_code
_entity_poly.pdbx_strand_id
1 'polypeptide(L)' 'LVLRPLRPREQLFVAQSACGADIRTICAGVEAGGGRIIQCLASNAAALSPACRDVLAPFAAR' A
#
# COMPACT_ATOMS: atom_id res chain seq x y z
N LEU A 1 8.70 24.86 -1.04
CA LEU A 1 8.99 23.42 -0.97
C LEU A 1 8.36 22.77 -2.20
N VAL A 2 9.13 22.58 -3.29
CA VAL A 2 8.62 21.88 -4.48
C VAL A 2 8.79 20.39 -4.22
N LEU A 3 7.71 19.73 -3.77
CA LEU A 3 7.70 18.26 -3.66
C LEU A 3 7.82 17.69 -5.07
N ARG A 4 8.95 17.04 -5.33
CA ARG A 4 9.21 16.37 -6.61
C ARG A 4 8.09 15.36 -6.87
N PRO A 5 7.54 15.26 -8.09
CA PRO A 5 6.54 14.24 -8.40
C PRO A 5 7.16 12.85 -8.21
N LEU A 6 6.56 12.05 -7.34
CA LEU A 6 7.01 10.70 -7.05
C LEU A 6 6.84 9.83 -8.29
N ARG A 7 7.87 9.07 -8.64
CA ARG A 7 7.78 8.07 -9.72
C ARG A 7 6.86 6.93 -9.28
N PRO A 8 6.22 6.20 -10.22
CA PRO A 8 5.32 5.09 -9.88
C PRO A 8 5.95 4.03 -8.95
N ARG A 9 7.26 3.78 -9.09
CA ARG A 9 8.01 2.87 -8.22
C ARG A 9 8.22 3.42 -6.80
N GLU A 10 8.45 4.73 -6.68
CA GLU A 10 8.60 5.39 -5.38
C GLU A 10 7.26 5.47 -4.67
N GLN A 11 6.18 5.75 -5.39
CA GLN A 11 4.83 5.71 -4.85
C GLN A 11 4.51 4.30 -4.31
N LEU A 12 4.92 3.23 -5.01
CA LEU A 12 4.68 1.86 -4.56
C LEU A 12 5.45 1.55 -3.28
N PHE A 13 6.70 2.00 -3.21
CA PHE A 13 7.53 1.85 -2.01
C PHE A 13 6.95 2.63 -0.83
N VAL A 14 6.48 3.85 -1.06
CA VAL A 14 5.80 4.69 -0.05
C VAL A 14 4.48 4.05 0.38
N ALA A 15 3.70 3.47 -0.55
CA ALA A 15 2.49 2.72 -0.25
C ALA A 15 2.79 1.54 0.67
N GLN A 16 3.79 0.72 0.35
CA GLN A 16 4.18 -0.39 1.22
C GLN A 16 4.70 0.08 2.59
N SER A 17 5.40 1.21 2.63
CA SER A 17 5.92 1.78 3.87
C SER A 17 4.81 2.35 4.75
N ALA A 18 3.86 3.08 4.15
CA ALA A 18 2.70 3.66 4.83
C ALA A 18 1.73 2.56 5.30
N CYS A 19 1.51 1.55 4.46
CA CYS A 19 0.73 0.38 4.79
C CYS A 19 1.49 -0.61 5.68
N GLY A 20 2.72 -0.35 6.11
CA GLY A 20 3.53 -1.30 6.88
C GLY A 20 2.88 -1.74 8.19
N ALA A 21 2.11 -0.86 8.83
CA ALA A 21 1.30 -1.22 10.00
C ALA A 21 0.16 -2.17 9.61
N ASP A 22 -0.62 -1.82 8.60
CA ASP A 22 -1.73 -2.63 8.07
C ASP A 22 -1.25 -3.99 7.53
N ILE A 23 -0.09 -4.02 6.89
CA ILE A 23 0.54 -5.26 6.42
C ILE A 23 0.85 -6.17 7.61
N ARG A 24 1.38 -5.63 8.72
CA ARG A 24 1.71 -6.43 9.90
C ARG A 24 0.48 -6.84 10.73
N THR A 25 -0.63 -6.12 10.63
CA THR A 25 -1.85 -6.43 11.40
C THR A 25 -2.85 -7.28 10.60
N ILE A 26 -3.01 -6.99 9.31
CA ILE A 26 -3.99 -7.60 8.41
C ILE A 26 -3.33 -8.68 7.54
N CYS A 27 -2.14 -8.41 7.02
CA CYS A 27 -1.44 -9.27 6.05
C CYS A 27 -0.19 -9.95 6.64
N ALA A 28 -0.14 -10.15 7.96
CA ALA A 28 1.06 -10.59 8.68
C ALA A 28 1.64 -11.93 8.18
N GLY A 29 0.77 -12.82 7.70
CA GLY A 29 1.12 -14.12 7.14
C GLY A 29 1.31 -14.13 5.62
N VAL A 30 1.20 -12.98 4.95
CA VAL A 30 1.38 -12.88 3.50
C VAL A 30 2.85 -12.65 3.21
N GLU A 31 3.47 -13.59 2.50
CA GLU A 31 4.83 -13.42 2.03
C GLU A 31 4.95 -12.22 1.07
N ALA A 32 5.98 -11.41 1.29
CA ALA A 32 6.33 -10.30 0.41
C ALA A 32 6.72 -10.80 -1.00
N GLY A 33 6.50 -9.96 -2.01
CA GLY A 33 6.84 -10.24 -3.41
C GLY A 33 5.66 -10.68 -4.28
N GLY A 34 5.80 -10.47 -5.60
CA GLY A 34 4.78 -10.84 -6.59
C GLY A 34 3.45 -10.07 -6.49
N GLY A 35 3.39 -8.95 -5.76
CA GLY A 35 2.16 -8.19 -5.57
C GLY A 35 1.15 -8.80 -4.58
N ARG A 36 1.50 -9.89 -3.89
CA ARG A 36 0.61 -10.59 -2.92
C ARG A 36 0.16 -9.70 -1.78
N ILE A 37 1.06 -8.86 -1.26
CA ILE A 37 0.76 -7.86 -0.25
C ILE A 37 -0.30 -6.87 -0.75
N ILE A 38 -0.16 -6.39 -1.99
CA ILE A 38 -1.12 -5.45 -2.59
C ILE A 38 -2.48 -6.12 -2.76
N GLN A 39 -2.54 -7.38 -3.19
CA GLN A 39 -3.79 -8.13 -3.24
C GLN A 39 -4.43 -8.27 -1.85
N CYS A 40 -3.65 -8.61 -0.83
CA CYS A 40 -4.17 -8.72 0.53
C CYS A 40 -4.72 -7.37 1.03
N LEU A 41 -4.01 -6.28 0.79
CA LEU A 41 -4.46 -4.93 1.16
C LEU A 41 -5.71 -4.52 0.37
N ALA A 42 -5.77 -4.82 -0.93
CA ALA A 42 -6.94 -4.54 -1.77
C ALA A 42 -8.18 -5.31 -1.31
N SER A 43 -8.04 -6.60 -0.98
CA SER A 43 -9.12 -7.41 -0.42
C SER A 43 -9.59 -6.92 0.96
N ASN A 44 -8.70 -6.27 1.71
CA ASN A 44 -8.98 -5.74 3.04
C ASN A 44 -9.07 -4.21 3.07
N ALA A 45 -9.38 -3.57 1.93
CA ALA A 45 -9.37 -2.10 1.80
C ALA A 45 -10.23 -1.37 2.87
N ALA A 46 -11.30 -2.01 3.33
CA ALA A 46 -12.17 -1.51 4.40
C ALA A 46 -11.48 -1.48 5.78
N ALA A 47 -10.59 -2.43 6.07
CA ALA A 47 -9.88 -2.57 7.35
C ALA A 47 -8.57 -1.77 7.41
N LEU A 48 -8.10 -1.24 6.27
CA LEU A 48 -6.88 -0.45 6.20
C LEU A 48 -6.99 0.85 7.00
N SER A 49 -5.84 1.34 7.47
CA SER A 49 -5.73 2.70 7.98
C SER A 49 -6.07 3.74 6.89
N PRO A 50 -6.62 4.92 7.26
CA PRO A 50 -6.90 5.98 6.29
C PRO A 50 -5.64 6.42 5.53
N ALA A 51 -4.47 6.44 6.19
CA ALA A 51 -3.19 6.74 5.55
C ALA A 51 -2.83 5.73 4.46
N CYS A 52 -3.04 4.43 4.70
CA CYS A 52 -2.77 3.40 3.70
C CYS A 52 -3.79 3.44 2.54
N ARG A 53 -5.07 3.72 2.83
CA ARG A 53 -6.10 3.90 1.78
C ARG A 53 -5.78 5.02 0.82
N ASP A 54 -5.39 6.19 1.33
CA ASP A 54 -5.06 7.35 0.49
C ASP A 54 -3.89 7.06 -0.45
N VAL A 55 -2.89 6.30 0.03
CA VAL A 55 -1.73 5.95 -0.79
C VAL A 55 -2.03 4.78 -1.73
N LEU A 56 -2.95 3.86 -1.39
CA LEU A 56 -3.37 2.75 -2.25
C LEU A 56 -4.39 3.13 -3.32
N ALA A 57 -5.19 4.18 -3.12
CA ALA A 57 -6.17 4.67 -4.09
C ALA A 57 -5.63 4.78 -5.54
N PRO A 58 -4.42 5.36 -5.78
CA PRO A 58 -3.84 5.40 -7.14
C PRO A 58 -3.39 4.04 -7.68
N PHE A 59 -3.24 3.01 -6.84
CA PHE A 59 -2.86 1.65 -7.24
C PHE A 59 -4.04 0.70 -7.46
N ALA A 60 -5.16 0.93 -6.78
CA ALA A 60 -6.38 0.13 -6.90
C ALA A 60 -7.18 0.43 -8.18
N ALA A 61 -6.87 1.53 -8.88
CA ALA A 61 -7.60 2.01 -10.05
C ALA A 61 -7.15 1.36 -11.38
N ARG A 62 -6.56 0.16 -11.37
CA ARG A 62 -6.00 -0.46 -12.58
C ARG A 62 -6.34 -1.94 -12.73
#